data_AF-A0A7C5DQE8-F1
#
_entry.id   AF-A0A7C5DQE8-F1
#
_cell.length_a   1.000
_cell.length_b   1.000
_cell.length_c   1.000
_cell.angle_alpha   90.00
_cell.angle_beta   90.00
_cell.angle_gamma   90.00
#
_symmetry.space_group_name_H-M   'P 1'
#
loop_
_entity.id
_entity.type
_entity.pdbx_description
1 polymer ?
#
loop_
_entity_poly.entity_id
_entity_poly.type
_entity_poly.pdbx_seq_one_letter_code
_entity_poly.pdbx_strand_id
1 'polypeptide(L)'
;MNLEEVCRLYALPEGVAGALHRAGIRGLYPPQEAAIAAGALEGESLVLAAPTASGKTLVAELAMLHAALVRGGRALYLVPLRALASEKYEELKGKYAPLGIKVGLATGDYDRTDPHLADHDVVVLTNEKADSLLRHRASWLLEGLSLVILDEVHLLTDPSRGPTLEVLVAALRHARPDLQMLALSATVRNAEEIADWLGAKA
;
A
#
# COMPACT_ATOMS: atom_id res chain seq x y z
N MET A 1 5.90 21.24 -3.16
CA MET A 1 5.56 20.53 -4.41
C MET A 1 4.04 20.44 -4.52
N ASN A 2 3.47 20.93 -5.63
CA ASN A 2 2.02 20.79 -5.88
C ASN A 2 1.71 19.45 -6.56
N LEU A 3 0.43 19.07 -6.62
CA LEU A 3 0.02 17.76 -7.14
C LEU A 3 0.29 17.61 -8.63
N GLU A 4 0.18 18.68 -9.40
CA GLU A 4 0.44 18.71 -10.84
C GLU A 4 1.91 18.47 -11.15
N GLU A 5 2.80 19.03 -10.32
CA GLU A 5 4.25 18.85 -10.40
C GLU A 5 4.63 17.40 -10.10
N VAL A 6 4.06 16.80 -9.05
CA VAL A 6 4.23 15.37 -8.75
C VAL A 6 3.76 14.52 -9.93
N CYS A 7 2.55 14.78 -10.44
CA CYS A 7 2.00 13.97 -11.53
C CYS A 7 2.88 14.04 -12.78
N ARG A 8 3.41 15.23 -13.10
CA ARG A 8 4.32 15.40 -14.23
C ARG A 8 5.65 14.69 -14.02
N LEU A 9 6.25 14.84 -12.84
CA LEU A 9 7.56 14.26 -12.52
C LEU A 9 7.52 12.73 -12.59
N TYR A 10 6.41 12.14 -12.16
CA TYR A 10 6.22 10.68 -12.10
C TYR A 10 5.29 10.14 -13.20
N ALA A 11 5.07 10.91 -14.27
CA ALA A 11 4.24 10.52 -15.41
C ALA A 11 2.83 9.97 -15.04
N LEU A 12 2.26 10.39 -13.91
CA LEU A 12 0.90 10.06 -13.53
C LEU A 12 -0.08 10.82 -14.43
N PRO A 13 -1.18 10.20 -14.86
CA PRO A 13 -2.20 10.88 -15.67
C PRO A 13 -2.74 12.12 -14.96
N GLU A 14 -3.03 13.19 -15.72
CA GLU A 14 -3.55 14.47 -15.17
C GLU A 14 -4.83 14.29 -14.34
N GLY A 15 -5.61 13.26 -14.63
CA GLY A 15 -6.80 12.89 -13.87
C GLY A 15 -6.53 12.58 -12.39
N VAL A 16 -5.31 12.16 -12.04
CA VAL A 16 -4.89 11.88 -10.66
C VAL A 16 -4.92 13.14 -9.80
N ALA A 17 -4.27 14.23 -10.25
CA ALA A 17 -4.32 15.51 -9.54
C ALA A 17 -5.77 15.99 -9.39
N GLY A 18 -6.59 15.87 -10.44
CA GLY A 18 -8.01 16.22 -10.39
C GLY A 18 -8.81 15.39 -9.38
N ALA A 19 -8.53 14.08 -9.25
CA ALA A 19 -9.17 13.21 -8.26
C ALA A 19 -8.79 13.60 -6.82
N LEU A 20 -7.51 13.87 -6.59
CA LEU A 20 -7.01 14.34 -5.30
C LEU A 20 -7.58 15.72 -4.93
N HIS A 21 -7.72 16.63 -5.90
CA HIS A 21 -8.38 17.91 -5.68
C HIS A 21 -9.85 17.76 -5.29
N ARG A 22 -10.60 16.85 -5.92
CA ARG A 22 -11.99 16.56 -5.51
C ARG A 22 -12.07 15.99 -4.09
N ALA A 23 -11.04 15.27 -3.66
CA ALA A 23 -10.89 14.79 -2.28
C ALA A 23 -10.40 15.88 -1.28
N GLY A 24 -10.26 17.14 -1.72
CA GLY A 24 -9.85 18.26 -0.87
C GLY A 24 -8.34 18.41 -0.68
N ILE A 25 -7.53 17.58 -1.35
CA ILE A 25 -6.06 17.63 -1.27
C ILE A 25 -5.57 18.69 -2.26
N ARG A 26 -4.82 19.68 -1.79
CA ARG A 26 -4.36 20.83 -2.59
C ARG A 26 -2.86 20.84 -2.84
N GLY A 27 -2.09 20.07 -2.08
CA GLY A 27 -0.65 20.01 -2.15
C GLY A 27 -0.10 19.04 -1.12
N LEU A 28 1.23 18.90 -1.10
CA LEU A 28 1.93 18.00 -0.20
C LEU A 28 2.39 18.72 1.08
N TYR A 29 2.37 18.01 2.18
CA TYR A 29 3.04 18.38 3.42
C TYR A 29 4.50 17.95 3.39
N PRO A 30 5.39 18.63 4.15
CA PRO A 30 6.83 18.32 4.13
C PRO A 30 7.18 16.84 4.36
N PRO A 31 6.52 16.07 5.26
CA PRO A 31 6.79 14.64 5.40
C PRO A 31 6.46 13.82 4.14
N GLN A 32 5.45 14.23 3.37
CA GLN A 32 5.07 13.56 2.13
C GLN A 32 6.08 13.85 1.01
N GLU A 33 6.56 15.09 0.94
CA GLU A 33 7.62 15.48 -0.01
C GLU A 33 8.92 14.72 0.29
N ALA A 34 9.29 14.60 1.57
CA ALA A 34 10.45 13.83 2.00
C ALA A 34 10.33 12.34 1.62
N ALA A 35 9.15 11.74 1.81
CA ALA A 35 8.90 10.35 1.41
C ALA A 35 9.02 10.16 -0.11
N ILE A 36 8.45 11.07 -0.90
CA ILE A 36 8.56 11.03 -2.36
C ILE A 36 10.03 11.17 -2.78
N ALA A 37 10.77 12.13 -2.21
CA ALA A 37 12.20 12.34 -2.47
C ALA A 37 13.07 11.15 -2.01
N ALA A 38 12.63 10.37 -1.02
CA ALA A 38 13.29 9.14 -0.59
C ALA A 38 13.07 7.95 -1.54
N GLY A 39 12.21 8.12 -2.56
CA GLY A 39 11.95 7.16 -3.62
C GLY A 39 10.62 6.40 -3.48
N ALA A 40 9.63 6.91 -2.72
CA ALA A 40 8.35 6.24 -2.52
C ALA A 40 7.63 5.88 -3.83
N LEU A 41 7.80 6.68 -4.89
CA LEU A 41 7.22 6.44 -6.20
C LEU A 41 8.18 5.71 -7.15
N GLU A 42 9.43 5.54 -6.75
CA GLU A 42 10.54 5.02 -7.58
C GLU A 42 10.85 3.54 -7.30
N GLY A 43 10.13 2.91 -6.37
CA GLY A 43 10.34 1.51 -6.01
C GLY A 43 11.08 1.30 -4.70
N GLU A 44 11.51 2.37 -4.03
CA GLU A 44 12.18 2.26 -2.74
C GLU A 44 11.17 1.88 -1.65
N SER A 45 11.57 0.93 -0.79
CA SER A 45 10.78 0.55 0.37
C SER A 45 11.00 1.55 1.50
N LEU A 46 9.93 1.99 2.15
CA LEU A 46 9.96 3.04 3.18
C LEU A 46 9.08 2.69 4.39
N VAL A 47 9.50 3.14 5.58
CA VAL A 47 8.69 3.17 6.80
C VAL A 47 8.29 4.61 7.09
N LEU A 48 7.02 4.92 6.87
CA LEU A 48 6.46 6.24 7.13
C LEU A 48 5.88 6.27 8.55
N ALA A 49 6.70 6.69 9.51
CA ALA A 49 6.30 6.83 10.92
C ALA A 49 5.94 8.28 11.25
N ALA A 50 4.64 8.60 11.21
CA ALA A 50 4.16 9.95 11.48
C ALA A 50 2.73 9.93 12.08
N PRO A 51 2.22 11.02 12.69
CA PRO A 51 0.85 11.06 13.20
C PRO A 51 -0.20 10.76 12.12
N THR A 52 -1.35 10.16 12.46
CA THR A 52 -2.38 9.74 11.47
C THR A 52 -2.88 10.89 10.58
N ALA A 53 -2.86 12.13 11.07
CA ALA A 53 -3.23 13.33 10.31
C ALA A 53 -2.11 13.91 9.40
N SER A 54 -0.91 13.32 9.39
CA SER A 54 0.24 13.83 8.60
C SER A 54 0.22 13.44 7.12
N GLY A 55 -0.78 12.65 6.70
CA GLY A 55 -1.01 12.35 5.29
C GLY A 55 -0.14 11.24 4.69
N LYS A 56 0.30 10.27 5.51
CA LYS A 56 0.96 9.02 5.06
C LYS A 56 0.18 8.31 3.95
N THR A 57 -1.14 8.29 4.09
CA THR A 57 -2.06 7.67 3.14
C THR A 57 -1.91 8.24 1.73
N LEU A 58 -1.66 9.55 1.59
CA LEU A 58 -1.49 10.17 0.27
C LEU A 58 -0.23 9.65 -0.44
N VAL A 59 0.88 9.44 0.28
CA VAL A 59 2.09 8.87 -0.31
C VAL A 59 1.83 7.44 -0.78
N ALA A 60 1.14 6.63 0.04
CA ALA A 60 0.75 5.27 -0.33
C ALA A 60 -0.17 5.24 -1.56
N GLU A 61 -1.15 6.15 -1.62
CA GLU A 61 -2.06 6.28 -2.76
C GLU A 61 -1.32 6.70 -4.04
N LEU A 62 -0.40 7.66 -3.96
CA LEU A 62 0.41 8.07 -5.12
C LEU A 62 1.31 6.92 -5.61
N ALA A 63 1.97 6.20 -4.70
CA ALA A 63 2.79 5.04 -5.06
C ALA A 63 1.97 3.89 -5.67
N MET A 64 0.76 3.67 -5.14
CA MET A 64 -0.21 2.71 -5.66
C MET A 64 -0.69 3.07 -7.07
N LEU A 65 -1.06 4.33 -7.30
CA LEU A 65 -1.45 4.81 -8.63
C LEU A 65 -0.27 4.73 -9.60
N HIS A 66 0.94 5.03 -9.16
CA HIS A 66 2.14 4.92 -9.99
C HIS A 66 2.45 3.46 -10.35
N ALA A 67 2.30 2.53 -9.39
CA ALA A 67 2.40 1.09 -9.64
C ALA A 67 1.40 0.66 -10.72
N ALA A 68 0.13 1.01 -10.57
CA ALA A 68 -0.95 0.60 -11.46
C ALA A 68 -0.87 1.24 -12.85
N LEU A 69 -0.67 2.56 -12.93
CA LEU A 69 -0.84 3.33 -14.17
C LEU A 69 0.45 3.52 -14.97
N VAL A 70 1.61 3.44 -14.31
CA VAL A 70 2.90 3.78 -14.93
C VAL A 70 3.81 2.56 -15.01
N ARG A 71 3.99 1.85 -13.89
CA ARG A 71 4.85 0.65 -13.85
C ARG A 71 4.17 -0.61 -14.38
N GLY A 72 2.84 -0.62 -14.51
CA GLY A 72 2.06 -1.75 -15.01
C GLY A 72 2.03 -2.94 -14.03
N GLY A 73 2.07 -2.67 -12.73
CA GLY A 73 2.02 -3.68 -11.68
C GLY A 73 0.85 -3.48 -10.72
N ARG A 74 0.45 -4.55 -10.02
CA ARG A 74 -0.59 -4.51 -8.99
C ARG A 74 -0.03 -4.05 -7.65
N ALA A 75 -0.86 -3.37 -6.88
CA ALA A 75 -0.60 -3.04 -5.48
C ALA A 75 -1.53 -3.82 -4.54
N LEU A 76 -0.98 -4.33 -3.42
CA LEU A 76 -1.80 -4.80 -2.30
C LEU A 76 -1.81 -3.74 -1.20
N TYR A 77 -2.99 -3.45 -0.67
CA TYR A 77 -3.15 -2.60 0.49
C TYR A 77 -3.57 -3.47 1.68
N LEU A 78 -2.63 -3.75 2.57
CA LEU A 78 -2.84 -4.61 3.73
C LEU A 78 -3.24 -3.77 4.93
N VAL A 79 -4.37 -4.13 5.53
CA VAL A 79 -4.89 -3.48 6.73
C VAL A 79 -5.11 -4.47 7.85
N PRO A 80 -5.13 -4.01 9.11
CA PRO A 80 -5.38 -4.90 10.22
C PRO A 80 -6.83 -5.38 10.30
N LEU A 81 -7.83 -4.53 10.14
CA LEU A 81 -9.22 -4.89 10.48
C LEU A 81 -10.09 -4.99 9.24
N ARG A 82 -11.06 -5.91 9.23
CA ARG A 82 -12.05 -6.03 8.15
C ARG A 82 -12.82 -4.73 7.93
N ALA A 83 -13.18 -4.03 9.02
CA ALA A 83 -13.84 -2.74 8.94
C ALA A 83 -12.98 -1.69 8.21
N LEU A 84 -11.69 -1.62 8.53
CA LEU A 84 -10.73 -0.74 7.87
C LEU A 84 -10.52 -1.13 6.40
N ALA A 85 -10.59 -2.43 6.08
CA ALA A 85 -10.49 -2.90 4.71
C ALA A 85 -11.68 -2.43 3.87
N SER A 86 -12.90 -2.58 4.40
CA SER A 86 -14.10 -2.08 3.74
C SER A 86 -14.08 -0.57 3.57
N GLU A 87 -13.69 0.18 4.60
CA GLU A 87 -13.56 1.64 4.52
C GLU A 87 -12.53 2.06 3.46
N LYS A 88 -11.34 1.46 3.48
CA LYS A 88 -10.28 1.76 2.52
C LYS A 88 -10.70 1.40 1.09
N TYR A 89 -11.38 0.27 0.91
CA TYR A 89 -11.91 -0.12 -0.40
C TYR A 89 -12.91 0.90 -0.96
N GLU A 90 -13.90 1.32 -0.16
CA GLU A 90 -14.88 2.31 -0.59
C GLU A 90 -14.23 3.66 -0.91
N GLU A 91 -13.25 4.09 -0.10
CA GLU A 91 -12.48 5.30 -0.34
C GLU A 91 -11.71 5.23 -1.67
N LEU A 92 -10.89 4.20 -1.87
CA LEU A 92 -10.06 4.06 -3.06
C LEU A 92 -10.92 3.87 -4.31
N LYS A 93 -11.98 3.07 -4.23
CA LYS A 93 -12.91 2.85 -5.34
C LYS A 93 -13.62 4.15 -5.73
N GLY A 94 -14.16 4.88 -4.75
CA GLY A 94 -14.84 6.16 -5.02
C GLY A 94 -13.91 7.21 -5.64
N LYS A 95 -12.64 7.24 -5.20
CA LYS A 95 -11.64 8.20 -5.65
C LYS A 95 -11.07 7.86 -7.04
N TYR A 96 -10.81 6.59 -7.31
CA TYR A 96 -9.96 6.16 -8.42
C TYR A 96 -10.62 5.29 -9.50
N ALA A 97 -11.80 4.70 -9.25
CA ALA A 97 -12.54 4.01 -10.31
C ALA A 97 -12.86 4.92 -11.53
N PRO A 98 -13.15 6.24 -11.36
CA PRO A 98 -13.30 7.15 -12.50
C PRO A 98 -12.05 7.33 -13.36
N LEU A 99 -10.87 6.94 -12.85
CA LEU A 99 -9.60 6.94 -13.59
C LEU A 99 -9.32 5.58 -14.26
N GLY A 100 -10.26 4.63 -14.19
CA GLY A 100 -10.11 3.28 -14.73
C GLY A 100 -9.45 2.27 -13.77
N ILE A 101 -9.13 2.67 -12.53
CA ILE A 101 -8.52 1.77 -11.54
C ILE A 101 -9.55 0.76 -11.03
N LYS A 102 -9.25 -0.52 -11.20
CA LYS A 102 -10.00 -1.64 -10.62
C LYS A 102 -9.51 -1.89 -9.21
N VAL A 103 -10.34 -1.54 -8.23
CA VAL A 103 -10.08 -1.79 -6.80
C VAL A 103 -10.87 -3.01 -6.35
N GLY A 104 -10.19 -4.00 -5.77
CA GLY A 104 -10.78 -5.23 -5.24
C GLY A 104 -10.72 -5.26 -3.70
N LEU A 105 -11.56 -6.08 -3.10
CA LEU A 105 -11.61 -6.30 -1.65
C LEU A 105 -11.71 -7.78 -1.36
N ALA A 106 -10.83 -8.29 -0.50
CA ALA A 106 -10.97 -9.63 0.05
C ALA A 106 -10.75 -9.61 1.57
N THR A 107 -11.79 -9.93 2.31
CA THR A 107 -11.74 -10.04 3.77
C THR A 107 -12.48 -11.30 4.20
N GLY A 108 -11.81 -12.15 4.99
CA GLY A 108 -12.41 -13.43 5.41
C GLY A 108 -12.45 -14.50 4.31
N ASP A 109 -13.27 -15.54 4.55
CA ASP A 109 -13.31 -16.80 3.79
C ASP A 109 -11.91 -17.32 3.41
N TYR A 110 -11.20 -17.78 4.43
CA TYR A 110 -9.77 -18.12 4.34
C TYR A 110 -9.50 -19.39 3.54
N ASP A 111 -10.53 -20.14 3.15
CA ASP A 111 -10.40 -21.36 2.35
C ASP A 111 -10.48 -21.08 0.84
N ARG A 112 -10.74 -19.83 0.43
CA ARG A 112 -10.82 -19.42 -0.98
C ARG A 112 -9.56 -18.73 -1.49
N THR A 113 -9.23 -19.02 -2.74
CA THR A 113 -8.12 -18.40 -3.47
C THR A 113 -8.50 -17.15 -4.26
N ASP A 114 -9.78 -16.81 -4.39
CA ASP A 114 -10.26 -15.56 -5.02
C ASP A 114 -9.60 -15.17 -6.37
N PRO A 115 -9.56 -16.06 -7.38
CA PRO A 115 -8.84 -15.82 -8.64
C PRO A 115 -9.40 -14.65 -9.45
N HIS A 116 -10.65 -14.23 -9.19
CA HIS A 116 -11.25 -13.06 -9.82
C HIS A 116 -10.54 -11.74 -9.44
N LEU A 117 -9.70 -11.72 -8.40
CA LEU A 117 -8.92 -10.53 -8.01
C LEU A 117 -7.66 -10.35 -8.87
N ALA A 118 -7.33 -11.31 -9.75
CA ALA A 118 -6.16 -11.25 -10.60
C ALA A 118 -6.19 -10.06 -11.58
N ASP A 119 -7.37 -9.63 -12.00
CA ASP A 119 -7.55 -8.55 -12.99
C ASP A 119 -7.69 -7.15 -12.37
N HIS A 120 -7.50 -7.03 -11.05
CA HIS A 120 -7.58 -5.76 -10.32
C HIS A 120 -6.20 -5.11 -10.18
N ASP A 121 -6.14 -3.79 -10.29
CA ASP A 121 -4.91 -3.01 -10.17
C ASP A 121 -4.50 -2.78 -8.71
N VAL A 122 -5.50 -2.75 -7.83
CA VAL A 122 -5.34 -2.56 -6.38
C VAL A 122 -6.23 -3.55 -5.67
N VAL A 123 -5.70 -4.28 -4.69
CA VAL A 123 -6.51 -5.17 -3.85
C VAL A 123 -6.29 -4.85 -2.38
N VAL A 124 -7.38 -4.51 -1.68
CA VAL A 124 -7.39 -4.29 -0.24
C VAL A 124 -7.65 -5.63 0.46
N LEU A 125 -6.76 -6.01 1.36
CA LEU A 125 -6.82 -7.28 2.09
C LEU A 125 -6.62 -7.04 3.59
N THR A 126 -7.20 -7.90 4.44
CA THR A 126 -6.66 -8.02 5.80
C THR A 126 -5.36 -8.82 5.79
N ASN A 127 -4.48 -8.58 6.78
CA ASN A 127 -3.25 -9.34 6.96
C ASN A 127 -3.51 -10.87 6.95
N GLU A 128 -4.54 -11.31 7.66
CA GLU A 128 -4.90 -12.73 7.77
C GLU A 128 -5.40 -13.32 6.44
N LYS A 129 -6.06 -12.51 5.60
CA LYS A 129 -6.51 -12.96 4.28
C LYS A 129 -5.33 -13.06 3.30
N ALA A 130 -4.41 -12.11 3.32
CA ALA A 130 -3.19 -12.19 2.52
C ALA A 130 -2.32 -13.40 2.90
N ASP A 131 -2.16 -13.67 4.20
CA ASP A 131 -1.49 -14.87 4.71
C ASP A 131 -2.17 -16.16 4.22
N SER A 132 -3.51 -16.24 4.32
CA SER A 132 -4.28 -17.36 3.79
C SER A 132 -4.05 -17.56 2.29
N LEU A 133 -4.11 -16.51 1.48
CA LEU A 133 -3.90 -16.59 0.03
C LEU A 133 -2.49 -17.10 -0.32
N LEU A 134 -1.45 -16.69 0.42
CA LEU A 134 -0.10 -17.24 0.25
C LEU A 134 -0.03 -18.73 0.61
N ARG A 135 -0.62 -19.13 1.73
CA ARG A 135 -0.64 -20.54 2.16
C ARG A 135 -1.38 -21.43 1.16
N HIS A 136 -2.44 -20.92 0.54
CA HIS A 136 -3.18 -21.59 -0.53
C HIS A 136 -2.52 -21.47 -1.91
N ARG A 137 -1.35 -20.84 -2.02
CA ARG A 137 -0.61 -20.64 -3.28
C ARG A 137 -1.48 -20.01 -4.38
N ALA A 138 -2.28 -19.02 -4.02
CA ALA A 138 -3.06 -18.25 -4.98
C ALA A 138 -2.08 -17.49 -5.89
N SER A 139 -1.80 -18.04 -7.08
CA SER A 139 -0.71 -17.57 -7.95
C SER A 139 -0.85 -16.11 -8.32
N TRP A 140 -2.11 -15.68 -8.55
CA TRP A 140 -2.43 -14.30 -8.86
C TRP A 140 -1.86 -13.35 -7.82
N LEU A 141 -1.77 -13.68 -6.53
CA LEU A 141 -1.32 -12.77 -5.47
C LEU A 141 0.10 -12.23 -5.73
N LEU A 142 0.99 -13.08 -6.26
CA LEU A 142 2.38 -12.75 -6.53
C LEU A 142 2.62 -12.34 -7.99
N GLU A 143 1.84 -12.88 -8.93
CA GLU A 143 1.93 -12.53 -10.35
C GLU A 143 1.55 -11.07 -10.57
N GLY A 144 2.46 -10.30 -11.18
CA GLY A 144 2.26 -8.88 -11.43
C GLY A 144 2.29 -7.99 -10.17
N LEU A 145 2.53 -8.54 -8.99
CA LEU A 145 2.67 -7.74 -7.76
C LEU A 145 3.91 -6.86 -7.83
N SER A 146 3.78 -5.57 -7.52
CA SER A 146 4.90 -4.62 -7.55
C SER A 146 5.02 -3.77 -6.29
N LEU A 147 3.94 -3.64 -5.52
CA LEU A 147 3.89 -2.84 -4.30
C LEU A 147 3.02 -3.53 -3.25
N VAL A 148 3.49 -3.53 -2.00
CA VAL A 148 2.68 -3.84 -0.82
C VAL A 148 2.70 -2.64 0.12
N ILE A 149 1.50 -2.18 0.50
CA ILE A 149 1.32 -1.16 1.52
C ILE A 149 0.93 -1.88 2.82
N LEU A 150 1.73 -1.71 3.87
CA LEU A 150 1.50 -2.28 5.20
C LEU A 150 0.94 -1.20 6.11
N ASP A 151 -0.39 -1.13 6.24
CA ASP A 151 -1.01 -0.13 7.11
C ASP A 151 -0.98 -0.57 8.57
N GLU A 152 -0.82 0.40 9.47
CA GLU A 152 -0.67 0.20 10.92
C GLU A 152 0.43 -0.81 11.30
N VAL A 153 1.61 -0.70 10.68
CA VAL A 153 2.74 -1.63 10.91
C VAL A 153 3.24 -1.65 12.37
N HIS A 154 2.90 -0.64 13.18
CA HIS A 154 3.13 -0.64 14.62
C HIS A 154 2.53 -1.87 15.34
N LEU A 155 1.53 -2.50 14.73
CA LEU A 155 0.94 -3.77 15.20
C LEU A 155 1.89 -4.97 15.10
N LEU A 156 3.08 -4.84 14.49
CA LEU A 156 4.15 -5.85 14.63
C LEU A 156 4.51 -6.11 16.09
N THR A 157 4.36 -5.11 16.96
CA THR A 157 4.62 -5.25 18.40
C THR A 157 3.44 -5.85 19.18
N ASP A 158 2.28 -6.06 18.52
CA ASP A 158 1.11 -6.67 19.16
C ASP A 158 1.32 -8.19 19.32
N PRO A 159 1.21 -8.75 20.54
CA PRO A 159 1.48 -10.18 20.76
C PRO A 159 0.55 -11.14 20.01
N SER A 160 -0.67 -10.70 19.70
CA SER A 160 -1.69 -11.54 19.06
C SER A 160 -1.67 -11.44 17.54
N ARG A 161 -1.18 -10.33 16.99
CA ARG A 161 -1.30 -10.00 15.56
C ARG A 161 0.04 -9.82 14.86
N GLY A 162 1.05 -9.37 15.59
CA GLY A 162 2.41 -9.19 15.10
C GLY A 162 2.97 -10.44 14.41
N PRO A 163 2.84 -11.65 14.98
CA PRO A 163 3.37 -12.86 14.34
C PRO A 163 2.80 -13.13 12.94
N THR A 164 1.49 -12.88 12.73
CA THR A 164 0.87 -13.07 11.40
C THR A 164 1.44 -12.09 10.39
N LEU A 165 1.58 -10.81 10.77
CA LEU A 165 2.13 -9.79 9.90
C LEU A 165 3.62 -10.04 9.61
N GLU A 166 4.39 -10.45 10.60
CA GLU A 166 5.81 -10.79 10.47
C GLU A 166 6.02 -11.93 9.48
N VAL A 167 5.30 -13.05 9.66
CA VAL A 167 5.37 -14.22 8.77
C VAL A 167 4.94 -13.86 7.35
N LEU A 168 3.85 -13.10 7.21
CA LEU A 168 3.36 -12.63 5.91
C LEU A 168 4.41 -11.81 5.16
N VAL A 169 4.99 -10.81 5.83
CA VAL A 169 6.03 -9.95 5.23
C VAL A 169 7.28 -10.76 4.87
N ALA A 170 7.75 -11.64 5.76
CA ALA A 170 8.89 -12.51 5.49
C ALA A 170 8.64 -13.41 4.26
N ALA A 171 7.45 -14.00 4.16
CA ALA A 171 7.06 -14.85 3.04
C ALA A 171 6.98 -14.05 1.72
N LEU A 172 6.39 -12.85 1.73
CA LEU A 172 6.32 -11.97 0.56
C LEU A 172 7.72 -11.57 0.06
N ARG A 173 8.61 -11.14 0.97
CA ARG A 173 9.99 -10.77 0.63
C ARG A 173 10.81 -11.95 0.12
N HIS A 174 10.60 -13.14 0.69
CA HIS A 174 11.24 -14.36 0.21
C HIS A 174 10.78 -14.72 -1.21
N ALA A 175 9.48 -14.63 -1.48
CA ALA A 175 8.91 -14.95 -2.78
C ALA A 175 9.20 -13.89 -3.86
N ARG A 176 9.29 -12.61 -3.46
CA ARG A 176 9.54 -11.45 -4.32
C ARG A 176 10.56 -10.50 -3.66
N PRO A 177 11.87 -10.75 -3.80
CA PRO A 177 12.92 -9.91 -3.21
C PRO A 177 12.96 -8.48 -3.74
N ASP A 178 12.41 -8.25 -4.93
CA ASP A 178 12.28 -6.97 -5.63
C ASP A 178 11.01 -6.18 -5.24
N LEU A 179 10.18 -6.73 -4.35
CA LEU A 179 8.90 -6.15 -3.98
C LEU A 179 9.08 -4.85 -3.18
N GLN A 180 8.53 -3.75 -3.69
CA GLN A 180 8.44 -2.51 -2.93
C GLN A 180 7.48 -2.67 -1.76
N MET A 181 7.90 -2.23 -0.57
CA MET A 181 7.07 -2.20 0.63
C MET A 181 6.99 -0.79 1.21
N LEU A 182 5.77 -0.26 1.33
CA LEU A 182 5.51 1.00 2.03
C LEU A 182 4.80 0.69 3.35
N ALA A 183 5.51 0.81 4.46
CA ALA A 183 4.94 0.58 5.77
C ALA A 183 4.45 1.90 6.37
N LEU A 184 3.17 1.96 6.73
CA LEU A 184 2.55 3.13 7.32
C LEU A 184 2.38 2.89 8.81
N SER A 185 2.90 3.80 9.62
CA SER A 185 2.82 3.68 11.07
C SER A 185 2.36 4.99 11.70
N ALA A 186 1.55 4.88 12.77
CA ALA A 186 1.56 5.91 13.81
C ALA A 186 2.99 6.08 14.36
N THR A 187 3.25 7.19 15.06
CA THR A 187 4.57 7.43 15.65
C THR A 187 4.98 6.28 16.57
N VAL A 188 6.04 5.58 16.19
CA VAL A 188 6.63 4.46 16.94
C VAL A 188 8.10 4.74 17.24
N ARG A 189 8.57 4.27 18.40
CA ARG A 189 9.97 4.49 18.83
C ARG A 189 10.98 3.63 18.07
N ASN A 190 10.53 2.51 17.52
CA ASN A 190 11.35 1.51 16.83
C ASN A 190 11.17 1.57 15.30
N ALA A 191 10.87 2.76 14.74
CA ALA A 191 10.70 2.93 13.30
C ALA A 191 11.95 2.50 12.51
N GLU A 192 13.14 2.84 13.00
CA GLU A 192 14.42 2.45 12.42
C GLU A 192 14.60 0.92 12.41
N GLU A 193 14.28 0.24 13.51
CA GLU A 193 14.37 -1.23 13.59
C GLU A 193 13.42 -1.91 12.60
N ILE A 194 12.20 -1.38 12.44
CA ILE A 194 11.23 -1.89 11.46
C ILE A 194 11.76 -1.65 10.04
N ALA A 195 12.37 -0.50 9.78
CA ALA A 195 12.94 -0.17 8.47
C ALA A 195 14.10 -1.09 8.13
N ASP A 196 15.04 -1.30 9.06
CA ASP A 196 16.16 -2.23 8.91
C ASP A 196 15.66 -3.66 8.63
N TRP A 197 14.67 -4.13 9.38
CA TRP A 197 14.07 -5.44 9.16
C TRP A 197 13.43 -5.57 7.77
N LEU A 198 12.74 -4.52 7.30
CA LEU A 198 12.15 -4.48 5.96
C LEU A 198 13.17 -4.28 4.82
N GLY A 199 14.40 -3.85 5.12
CA GLY A 199 15.33 -3.35 4.12
C GLY A 199 14.83 -2.05 3.48
N ALA A 200 14.21 -1.19 4.28
CA ALA A 200 13.57 0.05 3.91
C ALA A 200 14.31 1.26 4.49
N LYS A 201 14.03 2.47 4.00
CA LYS A 201 14.44 3.73 4.64
C LYS A 201 13.36 4.19 5.63
N ALA A 202 13.73 4.91 6.70
CA ALA A 202 12.81 5.49 7.69
C ALA A 202 12.72 7.02 7.53
#